data_AF-A0A4Y8BMY6-F1
#
_entry.id   AF-A0A4Y8BMY6-F1
#
_cell.length_a   1.000
_cell.length_b   1.000
_cell.length_c   1.000
_cell.angle_alpha   90.00
_cell.angle_beta   90.00
_cell.angle_gamma   90.00
#
_symmetry.space_group_name_H-M   'P 1'
#
loop_
_entity.id
_entity.type
_entity.pdbx_description
1 polymer ?
#
loop_
_entity_poly.entity_id
_entity_poly.type
_entity_poly.pdbx_seq_one_letter_code
_entity_poly.pdbx_strand_id
1 'polypeptide(L)'
;MQYLSGFQALNIPNQKGLIADWHPQIYLNPKKILFYESDNNPLKDLGIRKCFVKTLQKEYNVASFARAIADLLYFNKTAQMQGIVDDFLDEDDAMELFNYLKILPKTQIVQRFLKYELTKLYFKEKNGKLSDRASEIY
;
A
#
# COMPACT_ATOMS: atom_id res chain seq x y z
N MET A 1 13.22 -10.51 1.00
CA MET A 1 13.14 -10.06 2.42
C MET A 1 11.74 -10.29 2.98
N GLN A 2 11.62 -10.73 4.24
CA GLN A 2 10.34 -10.87 4.94
C GLN A 2 9.84 -9.55 5.52
N TYR A 3 8.53 -9.28 5.37
CA TYR A 3 7.88 -8.07 5.86
C TYR A 3 6.39 -8.26 6.19
N LEU A 4 5.85 -7.34 6.98
CA LEU A 4 4.41 -7.24 7.29
C LEU A 4 3.73 -6.35 6.25
N SER A 5 2.60 -6.82 5.72
CA SER A 5 1.84 -6.11 4.68
C SER A 5 0.33 -6.33 4.80
N GLY A 6 -0.42 -5.76 3.85
CA GLY A 6 -1.87 -5.80 3.80
C GLY A 6 -2.51 -5.24 5.07
N PHE A 7 -3.62 -5.83 5.49
CA PHE A 7 -4.36 -5.37 6.68
C PHE A 7 -3.48 -5.30 7.93
N GLN A 8 -2.47 -6.16 8.08
CA GLN A 8 -1.54 -6.06 9.21
C GLN A 8 -0.78 -4.74 9.22
N ALA A 9 -0.26 -4.31 8.06
CA ALA A 9 0.45 -3.04 7.94
C ALA A 9 -0.48 -1.84 8.06
N LEU A 10 -1.73 -1.94 7.59
CA LEU A 10 -2.74 -0.86 7.76
C LEU A 10 -3.08 -0.60 9.23
N ASN A 11 -2.96 -1.61 10.09
CA ASN A 11 -3.16 -1.51 11.55
C ASN A 11 -1.89 -1.09 12.32
N ILE A 12 -0.75 -0.88 11.64
CA ILE A 12 0.49 -0.40 12.26
C ILE A 12 0.61 1.11 12.00
N PRO A 13 0.87 1.94 13.02
CA PRO A 13 1.03 3.38 12.83
C PRO A 13 2.08 3.71 11.78
N ASN A 14 1.75 4.63 10.86
CA ASN A 14 2.72 5.16 9.91
C ASN A 14 3.69 6.15 10.57
N GLN A 15 4.59 6.77 9.81
CA GLN A 15 5.54 7.76 10.32
C GLN A 15 4.88 9.00 10.93
N LYS A 16 3.64 9.31 10.51
CA LYS A 16 2.82 10.40 11.04
C LYS A 16 1.99 9.98 12.26
N GLY A 17 2.13 8.73 12.71
CA GLY A 17 1.35 8.15 13.81
C GLY A 17 -0.09 7.78 13.44
N LEU A 18 -0.44 7.83 12.16
CA LEU A 18 -1.79 7.52 11.67
C LEU A 18 -1.96 6.01 11.48
N ILE A 19 -3.19 5.52 11.62
CA ILE A 19 -3.56 4.13 11.43
C ILE A 19 -4.67 4.06 10.38
N ALA A 20 -4.48 3.24 9.35
CA ALA A 20 -5.39 3.10 8.22
C ALA A 20 -6.47 2.01 8.42
N ASP A 21 -6.37 1.19 9.45
CA ASP A 21 -7.43 0.24 9.82
C ASP A 21 -7.48 0.08 11.35
N TRP A 22 -8.70 0.02 11.89
CA TRP A 22 -8.96 0.11 13.33
C TRP A 22 -9.29 -1.24 13.96
N HIS A 23 -8.75 -2.33 13.41
CA HIS A 23 -8.96 -3.72 13.87
C HIS A 23 -7.66 -4.43 14.30
N PRO A 24 -6.80 -3.83 15.13
CA PRO A 24 -5.45 -4.36 15.41
C PRO A 24 -5.50 -5.71 16.14
N GLN A 25 -6.55 -5.98 16.91
CA GLN A 25 -6.72 -7.26 17.62
C GLN A 25 -6.92 -8.44 16.65
N ILE A 26 -7.45 -8.17 15.46
CA ILE A 26 -7.67 -9.18 14.42
C ILE A 26 -6.36 -9.45 13.68
N TYR A 27 -5.67 -8.37 13.27
CA TYR A 27 -4.55 -8.48 12.34
C TYR A 27 -3.17 -8.53 13.00
N LEU A 28 -3.00 -8.04 14.23
CA LEU A 28 -1.73 -8.03 14.96
C LEU A 28 -1.68 -9.07 16.08
N ASN A 29 -2.34 -10.22 15.90
CA ASN A 29 -2.23 -11.35 16.82
C ASN A 29 -0.86 -12.03 16.67
N PRO A 30 0.00 -12.07 17.71
CA PRO A 30 1.35 -12.66 17.62
C PRO A 30 1.38 -14.11 17.14
N LYS A 31 0.31 -14.88 17.39
CA LYS A 31 0.21 -16.30 16.98
C LYS A 31 -0.21 -16.49 15.52
N LYS A 32 -0.63 -15.43 14.84
CA LYS A 32 -1.22 -15.48 13.48
C LYS A 32 -0.62 -14.44 12.53
N ILE A 33 0.59 -13.96 12.82
CA ILE A 33 1.30 -13.01 11.94
C ILE A 33 1.61 -13.70 10.60
N LEU A 34 1.12 -13.09 9.51
CA LEU A 34 1.47 -13.48 8.16
C LEU A 34 2.62 -12.60 7.66
N PHE A 35 3.57 -13.24 6.99
CA PHE A 35 4.69 -12.57 6.34
C PHE A 35 4.53 -12.61 4.82
N TYR A 36 4.96 -11.53 4.20
CA TYR A 36 5.10 -11.40 2.76
C TYR A 36 6.58 -11.48 2.40
N GLU A 37 6.87 -11.94 1.19
CA GLU A 37 8.24 -12.06 0.65
C GLU A 37 8.43 -11.06 -0.48
N SER A 38 9.38 -10.13 -0.30
CA SER A 38 9.61 -9.05 -1.28
C SER A 38 10.23 -9.55 -2.58
N ASP A 39 11.05 -10.61 -2.52
CA ASP A 39 11.82 -11.09 -3.68
C ASP A 39 10.94 -11.63 -4.79
N ASN A 40 9.77 -12.17 -4.43
CA ASN A 40 8.78 -12.73 -5.37
C ASN A 40 7.72 -11.70 -5.80
N ASN A 41 7.82 -10.46 -5.34
CA ASN A 41 6.89 -9.39 -5.66
C ASN A 41 7.50 -8.46 -6.73
N PRO A 42 6.75 -8.05 -7.77
CA PRO A 42 7.25 -7.07 -8.77
C PRO A 42 7.76 -5.76 -8.16
N LEU A 43 7.22 -5.36 -7.00
CA LEU A 43 7.60 -4.13 -6.31
C LEU A 43 8.89 -4.26 -5.49
N LYS A 44 9.45 -5.47 -5.35
CA LYS A 44 10.65 -5.73 -4.53
C LYS A 44 10.53 -5.09 -3.16
N ASP A 45 11.51 -4.28 -2.74
CA ASP A 45 11.56 -3.65 -1.42
C ASP A 45 10.90 -2.26 -1.36
N LEU A 46 10.28 -1.79 -2.45
CA LEU A 46 9.66 -0.46 -2.52
C LEU A 46 8.57 -0.28 -1.45
N GLY A 47 8.63 0.83 -0.73
CA GLY A 47 7.67 1.16 0.32
C GLY A 47 7.76 0.28 1.57
N ILE A 48 8.86 -0.47 1.77
CA ILE A 48 9.08 -1.26 2.98
C ILE A 48 10.10 -0.55 3.86
N ARG A 49 9.82 -0.46 5.17
CA ARG A 49 10.76 0.10 6.14
C ARG A 49 10.82 -0.71 7.43
N LYS A 50 11.93 -0.60 8.16
CA LYS A 50 12.04 -1.14 9.51
C LYS A 50 11.24 -0.28 10.49
N CYS A 51 10.45 -0.91 11.35
CA CYS A 51 9.61 -0.24 12.34
C CYS A 51 9.46 -1.11 13.59
N PHE A 52 9.49 -0.48 14.78
CA PHE A 52 9.13 -1.16 16.03
C PHE A 52 7.61 -1.24 16.17
N VAL A 53 7.06 -2.45 16.13
CA VAL A 53 5.62 -2.66 16.24
C VAL A 53 5.25 -2.86 17.71
N LYS A 54 4.72 -1.81 18.34
CA LYS A 54 4.42 -1.78 19.79
C LYS A 54 3.53 -2.94 20.23
N THR A 55 2.50 -3.30 19.47
CA THR A 55 1.59 -4.42 19.82
C THR A 55 2.31 -5.77 19.88
N LEU A 56 3.36 -5.93 19.08
CA LEU A 56 4.14 -7.16 18.98
C LEU A 56 5.45 -7.10 19.80
N GLN A 57 5.77 -5.94 20.37
CA GLN A 57 6.99 -5.69 21.16
C GLN A 57 8.28 -6.09 20.43
N LYS A 58 8.31 -5.91 19.11
CA LYS A 58 9.45 -6.33 18.26
C LYS A 58 9.56 -5.47 17.00
N GLU A 59 10.78 -5.38 16.47
CA GLU A 59 11.04 -4.76 15.17
C GLU A 59 10.68 -5.67 13.99
N TYR A 60 10.05 -5.07 12.98
CA TYR A 60 9.69 -5.73 11.73
C TYR A 60 10.00 -4.83 10.54
N ASN A 61 10.18 -5.44 9.37
CA ASN A 61 9.99 -4.73 8.11
C ASN A 61 8.48 -4.60 7.87
N VAL A 62 8.01 -3.41 7.57
CA VAL A 62 6.58 -3.08 7.45
C VAL A 62 6.36 -2.26 6.19
N ALA A 63 5.35 -2.63 5.42
CA ALA A 63 4.90 -1.89 4.25
C ALA A 63 4.30 -0.52 4.65
N SER A 64 4.50 0.50 3.81
CA SER A 64 3.69 1.72 3.82
C SER A 64 2.23 1.40 3.51
N PHE A 65 1.30 2.32 3.75
CA PHE A 65 -0.11 2.09 3.42
C PHE A 65 -0.31 1.86 1.92
N ALA A 66 0.35 2.66 1.08
CA ALA A 66 0.39 2.46 -0.36
C ALA A 66 0.89 1.06 -0.74
N ARG A 67 2.03 0.62 -0.17
CA ARG A 67 2.56 -0.73 -0.46
C ARG A 67 1.64 -1.84 0.05
N ALA A 68 1.02 -1.66 1.22
CA ALA A 68 0.10 -2.62 1.80
C ALA A 68 -1.15 -2.84 0.93
N ILE A 69 -1.73 -1.75 0.40
CA ILE A 69 -2.87 -1.81 -0.51
C ILE A 69 -2.47 -2.44 -1.84
N ALA A 70 -1.30 -2.07 -2.39
CA ALA A 70 -0.78 -2.66 -3.62
C ALA A 70 -0.60 -4.18 -3.49
N ASP A 71 -0.07 -4.66 -2.36
CA ASP A 71 0.07 -6.09 -2.10
C ASP A 71 -1.28 -6.80 -2.01
N LEU A 72 -2.27 -6.21 -1.33
CA LEU A 72 -3.60 -6.80 -1.26
C LEU A 72 -4.26 -6.90 -2.65
N LEU A 73 -4.07 -5.89 -3.52
CA LEU A 73 -4.54 -5.93 -4.91
C LEU A 73 -3.81 -7.00 -5.72
N TYR A 74 -2.49 -7.11 -5.56
CA TYR A 74 -1.67 -8.10 -6.25
C TYR A 74 -2.08 -9.54 -5.91
N PHE A 75 -2.34 -9.82 -4.63
CA PHE A 75 -2.77 -11.14 -4.15
C PHE A 75 -4.29 -11.37 -4.21
N ASN A 76 -5.06 -10.45 -4.81
CA ASN A 76 -6.51 -10.52 -4.90
C ASN A 76 -7.22 -10.69 -3.52
N LYS A 77 -6.71 -10.00 -2.50
CA LYS A 77 -7.25 -9.97 -1.14
C LYS A 77 -8.00 -8.65 -0.90
N THR A 78 -8.97 -8.34 -1.75
CA THR A 78 -9.58 -7.00 -1.83
C THR A 78 -10.93 -6.86 -1.11
N ALA A 79 -11.24 -7.76 -0.17
CA ALA A 79 -12.44 -7.60 0.63
C ALA A 79 -12.39 -6.24 1.35
N GLN A 80 -13.45 -5.43 1.25
CA GLN A 80 -13.61 -4.17 2.00
C GLN A 80 -12.67 -3.00 1.60
N MET A 81 -12.24 -2.92 0.33
CA MET A 81 -11.37 -1.83 -0.14
C MET A 81 -12.06 -0.59 -0.72
N GLN A 82 -13.39 -0.56 -0.77
CA GLN A 82 -14.10 0.58 -1.36
C GLN A 82 -13.93 1.82 -0.48
N GLY A 83 -13.46 2.94 -1.05
CA GLY A 83 -13.22 4.19 -0.32
C GLY A 83 -11.87 4.25 0.41
N ILE A 84 -11.06 3.19 0.35
CA ILE A 84 -9.80 3.08 1.13
C ILE A 84 -8.80 4.20 0.82
N VAL A 85 -8.82 4.72 -0.42
CA VAL A 85 -7.94 5.82 -0.83
C VAL A 85 -8.37 7.11 -0.13
N ASP A 86 -9.65 7.46 -0.18
CA ASP A 86 -10.16 8.71 0.39
C ASP A 86 -10.16 8.69 1.93
N ASP A 87 -10.37 7.50 2.53
CA ASP A 87 -10.45 7.35 3.99
C ASP A 87 -9.08 7.37 4.68
N PHE A 88 -8.01 6.91 4.00
CA PHE A 88 -6.75 6.61 4.68
C PHE A 88 -5.48 7.14 4.01
N LEU A 89 -5.52 7.51 2.73
CA LEU A 89 -4.33 7.98 2.03
C LEU A 89 -4.38 9.49 1.87
N ASP A 90 -3.26 10.14 2.14
CA ASP A 90 -3.05 11.51 1.68
C ASP A 90 -2.62 11.55 0.20
N GLU A 91 -2.38 12.75 -0.33
CA GLU A 91 -2.03 12.91 -1.75
C GLU A 91 -0.71 12.21 -2.11
N ASP A 92 0.26 12.16 -1.19
CA ASP A 92 1.56 11.54 -1.41
C ASP A 92 1.42 10.01 -1.41
N ASP A 93 0.71 9.47 -0.41
CA ASP A 93 0.40 8.04 -0.31
C ASP A 93 -0.41 7.56 -1.55
N ALA A 94 -1.37 8.36 -2.01
CA ALA A 94 -2.16 8.04 -3.20
C ALA A 94 -1.30 8.05 -4.48
N MET A 95 -0.35 8.99 -4.59
CA MET A 95 0.59 9.04 -5.71
C MET A 95 1.55 7.84 -5.69
N GLU A 96 2.08 7.47 -4.52
CA GLU A 96 2.90 6.27 -4.35
C GLU A 96 2.13 5.02 -4.80
N LEU A 97 0.89 4.86 -4.30
CA LEU A 97 0.05 3.72 -4.67
C LEU A 97 -0.17 3.68 -6.18
N PHE A 98 -0.50 4.81 -6.81
CA PHE A 98 -0.66 4.90 -8.25
C PHE A 98 0.57 4.42 -9.01
N ASN A 99 1.77 4.83 -8.57
CA ASN A 99 3.03 4.38 -9.17
C ASN A 99 3.28 2.88 -8.97
N TYR A 100 2.98 2.32 -7.79
CA TYR A 100 3.09 0.88 -7.57
C TYR A 100 2.13 0.08 -8.47
N LEU A 101 0.87 0.51 -8.60
CA LEU A 101 -0.12 -0.18 -9.43
C LEU A 101 0.24 -0.19 -10.91
N LYS A 102 1.03 0.78 -11.40
CA LYS A 102 1.56 0.79 -12.76
C LYS A 102 2.64 -0.27 -13.01
N ILE A 103 3.38 -0.67 -11.97
CA ILE A 103 4.41 -1.70 -12.03
C ILE A 103 3.78 -3.11 -11.96
N LEU A 104 2.67 -3.24 -11.23
CA LEU A 104 1.97 -4.52 -11.08
C LEU A 104 1.38 -5.03 -12.41
N PRO A 105 1.12 -6.35 -12.53
CA PRO A 105 0.38 -6.90 -13.65
C PRO A 105 -0.98 -6.23 -13.81
N LYS A 106 -1.34 -5.89 -15.06
CA LYS A 106 -2.58 -5.17 -15.41
C LYS A 106 -3.82 -6.07 -15.33
N THR A 107 -4.07 -6.69 -14.19
CA THR A 107 -5.26 -7.49 -13.95
C THR A 107 -6.51 -6.61 -13.95
N GLN A 108 -7.69 -7.20 -14.16
CA GLN A 108 -8.95 -6.46 -14.15
C GLN A 108 -9.17 -5.69 -12.83
N ILE A 109 -8.71 -6.26 -11.71
CA ILE A 109 -8.85 -5.66 -10.37
C ILE A 109 -7.98 -4.43 -10.24
N VAL A 110 -6.69 -4.52 -10.62
CA VAL A 110 -5.77 -3.38 -10.61
C VAL A 110 -6.28 -2.26 -11.52
N GLN A 111 -6.75 -2.61 -12.73
CA GLN A 111 -7.29 -1.62 -13.67
C GLN A 111 -8.56 -0.93 -13.15
N ARG A 112 -9.48 -1.70 -12.53
CA ARG A 112 -10.69 -1.14 -11.91
C ARG A 112 -10.33 -0.23 -10.74
N PHE A 113 -9.38 -0.64 -9.89
CA PHE A 113 -8.94 0.15 -8.75
C PHE A 113 -8.33 1.48 -9.22
N LEU A 114 -7.42 1.45 -10.21
CA LEU A 114 -6.87 2.65 -10.82
C LEU A 114 -7.97 3.59 -11.34
N LYS A 115 -8.97 3.05 -12.04
CA LYS A 115 -10.02 3.84 -12.67
C LYS A 115 -11.00 4.46 -11.67
N TYR A 116 -11.37 3.74 -10.60
CA TYR A 116 -12.48 4.12 -9.72
C TYR A 116 -12.04 4.65 -8.36
N GLU A 117 -10.96 4.12 -7.78
CA GLU A 117 -10.42 4.60 -6.49
C GLU A 117 -9.36 5.70 -6.72
N LEU A 118 -8.53 5.58 -7.77
CA LEU A 118 -7.51 6.59 -8.12
C LEU A 118 -7.93 7.45 -9.32
N THR A 119 -9.24 7.71 -9.45
CA THR A 119 -9.88 8.36 -10.60
C THR A 119 -9.16 9.64 -11.07
N LYS A 120 -8.83 10.53 -10.12
CA LYS A 120 -8.18 11.81 -10.43
C LYS A 120 -6.82 11.61 -11.09
N LEU A 121 -5.99 10.71 -10.57
CA LEU A 121 -4.65 10.42 -11.09
C LEU A 121 -4.74 9.69 -12.44
N TYR A 122 -5.65 8.70 -12.54
CA TYR A 122 -5.88 7.95 -13.77
C TYR A 122 -6.24 8.85 -14.96
N PHE A 123 -7.18 9.78 -14.79
CA PHE A 123 -7.56 10.67 -15.88
C PHE A 123 -6.54 11.78 -16.15
N LYS A 124 -5.80 12.25 -15.12
CA LYS A 124 -4.68 13.18 -15.34
C LYS A 124 -3.60 12.54 -16.23
N GLU A 125 -3.23 11.29 -15.96
CA GLU A 125 -2.26 10.55 -16.78
C GLU A 125 -2.79 10.33 -18.20
N LYS A 126 -4.03 9.85 -18.35
CA LYS A 126 -4.63 9.59 -19.66
C LYS A 126 -4.74 10.83 -20.55
N ASN A 127 -4.92 11.99 -19.94
CA ASN A 127 -4.99 13.27 -20.63
C ASN A 127 -3.61 13.94 -20.85
N GLY A 128 -2.51 13.26 -20.53
CA GLY A 128 -1.14 13.77 -20.69
C GLY A 128 -0.69 14.79 -19.62
N LYS A 129 -1.53 15.06 -18.61
CA LYS A 129 -1.33 16.14 -17.62
C LYS A 129 -0.51 15.73 -16.38
N LEU A 130 -0.02 14.50 -16.32
CA LEU A 130 0.78 14.00 -15.19
C LEU A 130 2.30 14.14 -15.43
N SER A 131 2.72 14.57 -16.63
CA SER A 131 4.12 14.47 -17.10
C SER A 131 5.09 15.58 -16.63
N ASP A 132 4.64 16.55 -15.82
CA ASP A 132 5.44 17.75 -15.49
C ASP A 132 6.12 17.75 -14.09
N ARG A 133 6.13 16.63 -13.34
CA ARG A 133 6.74 16.59 -11.99
C ARG A 133 7.84 15.56 -11.76
N ALA A 134 8.10 14.67 -12.72
CA ALA A 134 9.14 13.64 -12.55
C ALA A 134 10.56 14.11 -12.91
N SER A 135 10.73 15.36 -13.38
CA SER A 135 11.99 15.86 -13.93
C SER A 135 12.81 16.75 -12.98
N GLU A 136 12.39 16.94 -11.71
CA GLU A 136 13.07 17.84 -10.77
C GLU A 136 13.77 17.13 -9.59
N ILE A 137 13.98 15.82 -9.65
CA ILE A 137 14.82 15.12 -8.66
C ILE A 137 15.88 14.28 -9.38
N TYR A 138 16.87 14.97 -9.96
CA TYR A 138 18.25 14.49 -10.14
C TYR A 138 19.20 15.68 -10.12
#